data_AF-A0A496VFJ7-F1
#
_entry.id   AF-A0A496VFJ7-F1
#
_cell.length_a   1.000
_cell.length_b   1.000
_cell.length_c   1.000
_cell.angle_alpha   90.00
_cell.angle_beta   90.00
_cell.angle_gamma   90.00
#
_symmetry.space_group_name_H-M   'P 1'
#
loop_
_entity.id
_entity.type
_entity.pdbx_description
1 polymer ?
#
loop_
_entity_poly.entity_id
_entity_poly.type
_entity_poly.pdbx_seq_one_letter_code
_entity_poly.pdbx_strand_id
1 'polypeptide(L)'
;MKKLFIYLVLLILGVGCSQTEPLHIGSKDFTEQFILAEIVAQLLENEKIPVKRSIPYGDTFSNLEAIKNGDLDLYMEYIDFQKSQSYQTCQVLET
;
A
#
# COMPACT_ATOMS: atom_id res chain seq x y z
N MET A 1 -43.79 -21.92 12.30
CA MET A 1 -43.27 -20.87 11.40
C MET A 1 -42.29 -19.91 12.08
N LYS A 2 -42.48 -19.52 13.36
CA LYS A 2 -41.53 -18.64 14.09
C LYS A 2 -40.11 -19.22 14.26
N LYS A 3 -39.97 -20.54 14.46
CA LYS A 3 -38.66 -21.21 14.57
C LYS A 3 -37.88 -21.21 13.24
N LEU A 4 -38.59 -21.27 12.10
CA LEU A 4 -37.96 -21.20 10.76
C LEU A 4 -37.34 -19.82 10.53
N PHE A 5 -37.99 -18.76 11.01
CA PHE A 5 -37.46 -17.40 10.95
C PHE A 5 -36.19 -17.22 11.81
N ILE A 6 -36.13 -17.91 12.96
CA ILE A 6 -34.94 -17.91 13.84
C ILE A 6 -33.75 -18.58 13.15
N TYR A 7 -33.94 -19.72 12.47
CA TYR A 7 -32.88 -20.38 11.72
C TYR A 7 -32.38 -19.55 10.53
N LEU A 8 -33.28 -18.82 9.86
CA LEU A 8 -32.93 -17.95 8.74
C LEU A 8 -32.07 -16.76 9.20
N VAL A 9 -32.38 -16.16 10.35
CA VAL A 9 -31.59 -15.07 10.95
C VAL A 9 -30.22 -15.57 11.44
N LEU A 10 -30.16 -16.78 12.01
CA LEU A 10 -28.91 -17.38 12.48
C LEU A 10 -27.93 -17.70 11.32
N LEU A 11 -28.45 -18.02 10.14
CA LEU A 11 -27.65 -18.29 8.94
C LEU A 11 -26.98 -17.00 8.39
N ILE A 12 -27.65 -15.85 8.51
CA ILE A 12 -27.16 -14.56 7.99
C ILE A 12 -26.04 -13.99 8.87
N LEU A 13 -26.05 -14.28 10.18
CA LEU A 13 -25.04 -13.78 11.13
C LEU A 13 -23.69 -14.52 11.07
N GLY A 14 -23.60 -15.65 10.34
CA GLY A 14 -22.39 -16.48 10.26
C GLY A 14 -21.38 -16.07 9.17
N VAL A 15 -21.73 -15.12 8.29
CA VAL A 15 -20.92 -14.76 7.11
C VAL A 15 -20.20 -13.42 7.36
N GLY A 16 -19.28 -13.43 8.32
CA GLY A 16 -18.49 -12.25 8.70
C GLY A 16 -17.00 -12.57 8.75
N CYS A 17 -16.47 -13.26 7.73
CA CYS A 17 -15.02 -13.43 7.60
C CYS A 17 -14.46 -12.17 6.92
N SER A 18 -14.03 -11.20 7.72
CA SER A 18 -13.30 -10.02 7.23
C SER A 18 -11.94 -10.49 6.71
N GLN A 19 -11.80 -10.69 5.40
CA GLN A 19 -10.49 -10.87 4.79
C GLN A 19 -9.74 -9.53 4.88
N THR A 20 -8.63 -9.51 5.60
CA THR A 20 -7.73 -8.36 5.62
C THR A 20 -7.06 -8.24 4.26
N GLU A 21 -7.28 -7.12 3.57
CA GLU A 21 -6.57 -6.84 2.32
C GLU A 21 -5.06 -6.70 2.59
N PRO A 22 -4.21 -7.32 1.74
CA PRO A 22 -2.77 -7.23 1.91
C PRO A 22 -2.26 -5.81 1.65
N LEU A 23 -1.35 -5.33 2.49
CA LEU A 23 -0.67 -4.06 2.26
C LEU A 23 0.21 -4.17 1.02
N HIS A 24 -0.03 -3.31 0.03
CA HIS A 24 0.70 -3.32 -1.23
C HIS A 24 1.95 -2.42 -1.14
N ILE A 25 3.12 -3.06 -1.16
CA ILE A 25 4.43 -2.42 -1.01
C ILE A 25 5.13 -2.34 -2.37
N GLY A 26 5.61 -1.15 -2.70
CA GLY A 26 6.38 -0.85 -3.90
C GLY A 26 7.82 -0.44 -3.60
N SER A 27 8.65 -0.43 -4.65
CA SER A 27 9.99 0.15 -4.59
C SER A 27 10.37 0.84 -5.90
N LYS A 28 11.36 1.74 -5.82
CA LYS A 28 12.02 2.26 -7.00
C LYS A 28 12.95 1.21 -7.62
N ASP A 29 13.18 1.29 -8.92
CA ASP A 29 14.22 0.53 -9.63
C ASP A 29 15.65 0.92 -9.22
N PHE A 30 16.00 0.67 -7.96
CA PHE A 30 17.29 0.94 -7.35
C PHE A 30 17.59 -0.10 -6.27
N THR A 31 18.82 -0.62 -6.24
CA THR A 31 19.20 -1.76 -5.40
C THR A 31 18.90 -1.55 -3.92
N GLU A 32 19.20 -0.38 -3.38
CA GLU A 32 18.92 -0.07 -1.97
C GLU A 32 17.42 -0.08 -1.68
N GLN A 33 16.60 0.47 -2.59
CA GLN A 33 15.15 0.52 -2.42
C GLN A 33 14.53 -0.87 -2.44
N PHE A 34 15.14 -1.84 -3.16
CA PHE A 34 14.69 -3.23 -3.13
C PHE A 34 14.92 -3.84 -1.74
N ILE A 35 16.15 -3.67 -1.23
CA ILE A 35 16.53 -4.21 0.07
C ILE A 35 15.64 -3.62 1.16
N LEU A 36 15.45 -2.30 1.15
CA LEU A 36 14.59 -1.62 2.12
C LEU A 36 13.14 -2.12 2.04
N ALA A 37 12.57 -2.23 0.84
CA ALA A 37 11.20 -2.71 0.67
C ALA A 37 11.01 -4.14 1.15
N GLU A 38 12.00 -5.02 0.94
CA GLU A 38 11.97 -6.39 1.46
C GLU A 38 12.12 -6.45 2.99
N ILE A 39 12.94 -5.58 3.60
CA ILE A 39 13.03 -5.48 5.07
C ILE A 39 11.67 -5.12 5.65
N VAL A 40 10.99 -4.12 5.08
CA VAL A 40 9.67 -3.69 5.54
C VAL A 40 8.61 -4.77 5.32
N ALA A 41 8.60 -5.42 4.17
CA ALA A 41 7.68 -6.52 3.88
C ALA A 41 7.81 -7.66 4.91
N GLN A 42 9.03 -8.05 5.23
CA GLN A 42 9.30 -9.10 6.23
C GLN A 42 8.89 -8.68 7.65
N LEU A 43 9.11 -7.41 8.04
CA LEU A 43 8.67 -6.90 9.33
C LEU A 43 7.14 -6.94 9.47
N LEU A 44 6.42 -6.54 8.42
CA LEU A 44 4.95 -6.57 8.40
C LEU A 44 4.42 -7.99 8.48
N GLU A 45 5.01 -8.92 7.72
CA GLU A 45 4.64 -10.33 7.76
C GLU A 45 4.93 -10.97 9.12
N ASN A 46 6.02 -10.59 9.79
CA ASN A 46 6.32 -11.02 11.16
C ASN A 46 5.24 -10.58 12.16
N GLU A 47 4.66 -9.40 11.95
CA GLU A 47 3.49 -8.90 12.70
C GLU A 47 2.15 -9.47 12.21
N LYS A 48 2.18 -10.48 11.33
CA LYS A 48 1.00 -11.15 10.73
C LYS A 48 0.14 -10.23 9.87
N ILE A 49 0.71 -9.15 9.34
CA ILE A 49 0.06 -8.29 8.35
C ILE A 49 0.33 -8.89 6.96
N PRO A 50 -0.72 -9.21 6.18
CA PRO A 50 -0.52 -9.73 4.83
C PRO A 50 0.07 -8.64 3.92
N VAL A 51 1.00 -9.02 3.04
CA VAL A 51 1.71 -8.08 2.16
C VAL A 51 1.64 -8.54 0.70
N LYS A 52 1.40 -7.59 -0.20
CA LYS A 52 1.54 -7.75 -1.66
C LYS A 52 2.77 -6.98 -2.12
N ARG A 53 3.70 -7.65 -2.81
CA ARG A 53 4.97 -7.06 -3.26
C ARG A 53 4.91 -6.67 -4.73
N SER A 54 5.33 -5.44 -5.04
CA SER A 54 5.67 -4.98 -6.38
C SER A 54 7.01 -4.26 -6.33
N ILE A 55 8.07 -5.05 -6.23
CA ILE A 55 9.44 -4.60 -6.01
C ILE A 55 10.29 -5.11 -7.21
N PRO A 56 10.67 -4.26 -8.17
CA PRO A 56 10.31 -2.84 -8.32
C PRO A 56 8.87 -2.61 -8.78
N TYR A 57 8.37 -1.39 -8.50
CA TYR A 57 7.13 -0.87 -9.07
C TYR A 57 7.41 0.06 -10.26
N GLY A 58 8.44 0.91 -10.16
CA GLY A 58 8.76 1.88 -11.20
C GLY A 58 9.76 2.94 -10.72
N ASP A 59 9.74 4.12 -11.33
CA ASP A 59 10.53 5.27 -10.88
C ASP A 59 9.83 6.06 -9.76
N THR A 60 10.39 7.21 -9.36
CA THR A 60 9.80 8.04 -8.32
C THR A 60 8.38 8.49 -8.65
N PHE A 61 8.12 8.90 -9.90
CA PHE A 61 6.82 9.44 -10.29
C PHE A 61 5.76 8.34 -10.31
N SER A 62 6.13 7.17 -10.83
CA SER A 62 5.27 5.99 -10.88
C SER A 62 4.86 5.55 -9.47
N ASN A 63 5.81 5.48 -8.52
CA ASN A 63 5.50 5.17 -7.13
C ASN A 63 4.63 6.25 -6.46
N LEU A 64 4.94 7.53 -6.68
CA LEU A 64 4.16 8.64 -6.10
C LEU A 64 2.72 8.68 -6.64
N GLU A 65 2.55 8.45 -7.94
CA GLU A 65 1.24 8.37 -8.58
C GLU A 65 0.45 7.16 -8.07
N ALA A 66 1.10 6.00 -7.96
CA ALA A 66 0.48 4.80 -7.41
C ALA A 66 -0.02 4.98 -5.97
N ILE A 67 0.76 5.66 -5.12
CA ILE A 67 0.33 6.01 -3.76
C ILE A 67 -0.87 6.95 -3.77
N LYS A 68 -0.88 7.96 -4.67
CA LYS A 68 -2.02 8.89 -4.79
C LYS A 68 -3.29 8.20 -5.28
N ASN A 69 -3.15 7.22 -6.16
CA ASN A 69 -4.26 6.47 -6.74
C ASN A 69 -4.73 5.30 -5.85
N GLY A 70 -3.97 4.93 -4.82
CA GLY A 70 -4.23 3.78 -3.96
C GLY A 70 -3.81 2.43 -4.57
N ASP A 71 -3.00 2.46 -5.64
CA ASP A 71 -2.41 1.25 -6.24
C ASP A 71 -1.22 0.72 -5.42
N LEU A 72 -0.63 1.58 -4.58
CA LEU A 72 0.35 1.23 -3.56
C LEU A 72 -0.10 1.82 -2.23
N ASP A 73 0.16 1.11 -1.14
CA ASP A 73 -0.05 1.60 0.21
C ASP A 73 1.25 2.16 0.82
N LEU A 74 2.40 1.63 0.39
CA LEU A 74 3.69 1.97 0.96
C LEU A 74 4.81 1.87 -0.07
N TYR A 75 5.68 2.89 -0.08
CA TYR A 75 7.01 2.83 -0.68
C TYR A 75 7.95 3.71 0.14
N MET A 76 9.26 3.49 0.04
CA MET A 76 10.25 4.33 0.73
C MET A 76 10.74 5.46 -0.17
N GLU A 77 10.87 6.63 0.43
CA GLU A 77 11.29 7.84 -0.26
C GLU A 77 12.24 8.66 0.61
N TYR A 78 13.23 9.26 -0.04
CA TYR A 78 14.12 10.22 0.58
C TYR A 78 13.49 11.61 0.56
N ILE A 79 13.50 12.27 1.73
CA ILE A 79 12.96 13.62 1.92
C ILE A 79 13.56 14.65 0.94
N ASP A 80 14.83 14.49 0.60
CA ASP A 80 15.56 15.46 -0.23
C ASP A 80 15.09 15.45 -1.69
N PHE A 81 14.67 14.30 -2.21
CA PHE A 81 14.14 14.20 -3.58
C PHE A 81 12.77 14.88 -3.69
N GLN A 82 11.89 14.66 -2.72
CA GLN A 82 10.58 15.34 -2.68
C GLN A 82 10.73 16.86 -2.58
N LYS A 83 11.69 17.29 -1.76
CA LYS A 83 11.99 18.70 -1.55
C LYS A 83 12.56 19.37 -2.82
N SER A 84 13.51 18.74 -3.51
CA SER A 84 14.07 19.29 -4.76
C SER A 84 13.02 19.38 -5.87
N GLN A 85 12.16 18.37 -6.01
CA GLN A 85 11.04 18.36 -6.95
C GLN A 85 10.05 19.52 -6.69
N SER A 86 9.64 19.71 -5.43
CA SER A 86 8.73 20.79 -5.04
C SER A 86 9.31 22.18 -5.34
N TYR A 87 10.61 22.37 -5.16
CA TYR A 87 11.27 23.64 -5.51
C TYR A 87 11.31 23.87 -7.03
N GLN A 88 11.57 22.83 -7.83
CA GLN A 88 11.54 22.95 -9.29
C GLN A 88 10.14 23.36 -9.80
N THR A 89 9.08 22.77 -9.23
CA THR A 89 7.70 23.11 -9.63
C THR A 89 7.33 24.54 -9.21
N CYS A 90 7.74 25.00 -8.02
CA CYS A 90 7.54 26.39 -7.63
C CYS A 90 8.27 27.38 -8.54
N GLN A 91 9.52 27.10 -8.95
CA GLN A 91 10.28 28.00 -9.84
C GLN A 91 9.67 28.15 -11.24
N VAL A 92 8.98 27.13 -11.75
CA VAL A 92 8.29 27.18 -13.05
C VAL A 92 6.97 27.97 -12.99
N LEU A 93 6.36 28.10 -11.80
CA LEU A 93 5.11 28.85 -11.62
C LEU A 93 5.34 30.34 -11.35
N GLU A 94 6.60 30.77 -11.20
CA GLU A 94 6.99 32.17 -10.97
C GLU A 94 7.42 32.90 -12.27
N THR A 95 7.25 32.28 -13.44
CA THR A 95 7.51 32.85 -14.78
C THR A 95 6.26 32.87 -15.63
#